data_AF-A0A3B9PJF0-F1
#
_entry.id   AF-A0A3B9PJF0-F1
#
_cell.length_a   1.000
_cell.length_b   1.000
_cell.length_c   1.000
_cell.angle_alpha   90.00
_cell.angle_beta   90.00
_cell.angle_gamma   90.00
#
_symmetry.space_group_name_H-M   'P 1'
#
loop_
_entity.id
_entity.type
_entity.pdbx_description
1 polymer ?
#
loop_
_entity_poly.entity_id
_entity_poly.type
_entity_poly.pdbx_seq_one_letter_code
_entity_poly.pdbx_strand_id
1 'polypeptide(L)'
;MTQPIFLADTDLRALAEARALLERPSLAARLSSFIGSPLEKGMARLPASWRGKVGALAHDALLKAMDTAAKTLQSAPREASPRLHKLLGSVSGAGGGAFGLVGLTVEVPLSTVLIMRSILDIARGEGEDISYAPTR
;
A
#
# COMPACT_ATOMS: atom_id res chain seq x y z
N MET A 1 -22.06 17.35 -16.74
CA MET A 1 -22.04 16.51 -17.96
C MET A 1 -21.06 15.39 -17.71
N THR A 2 -21.54 14.19 -17.41
CA THR A 2 -20.70 13.00 -17.19
C THR A 2 -20.39 12.41 -18.56
N GLN A 3 -19.12 12.48 -18.99
CA GLN A 3 -18.69 11.83 -20.23
C GLN A 3 -18.86 10.31 -20.06
N PRO A 4 -19.47 9.58 -21.02
CA PRO A 4 -19.54 8.13 -20.95
C PRO A 4 -18.12 7.57 -21.02
N ILE A 5 -17.73 6.82 -19.98
CA ILE A 5 -16.45 6.11 -19.94
C ILE A 5 -16.57 4.92 -20.89
N PHE A 6 -15.96 5.02 -22.07
CA PHE A 6 -15.78 3.89 -22.97
C PHE A 6 -14.53 3.12 -22.54
N LEU A 7 -14.72 1.92 -21.98
CA LEU A 7 -13.65 0.99 -21.65
C LEU A 7 -13.40 0.05 -22.82
N ALA A 8 -12.14 -0.21 -23.14
CA ALA A 8 -11.80 -1.24 -24.11
C ALA A 8 -12.08 -2.65 -23.53
N ASP A 9 -12.26 -3.64 -24.39
CA ASP A 9 -12.43 -5.05 -23.97
C ASP A 9 -11.22 -5.58 -23.19
N THR A 10 -10.04 -4.99 -23.37
CA THR A 10 -8.84 -5.26 -22.58
C THR A 10 -9.00 -4.78 -21.14
N ASP A 11 -9.54 -3.57 -20.95
CA ASP A 11 -9.69 -2.94 -19.64
C ASP A 11 -10.78 -3.64 -18.83
N LEU A 12 -11.86 -4.04 -19.49
CA LEU A 12 -12.92 -4.85 -18.88
C LEU A 12 -12.40 -6.20 -18.40
N ARG A 13 -11.50 -6.84 -19.17
CA ARG A 13 -10.85 -8.09 -18.75
C ARG A 13 -9.90 -7.87 -17.57
N ALA A 14 -9.09 -6.81 -17.59
CA ALA A 14 -8.21 -6.45 -16.49
C ALA A 14 -8.99 -6.18 -15.19
N LEU A 15 -10.12 -5.48 -15.28
CA LEU A 15 -11.03 -5.24 -14.14
C LEU A 15 -11.65 -6.54 -13.61
N ALA A 16 -12.08 -7.43 -14.51
CA ALA A 16 -12.63 -8.73 -14.11
C ALA A 16 -11.57 -9.59 -13.38
N GLU A 17 -10.33 -9.57 -13.84
CA GLU A 17 -9.20 -10.25 -13.18
C GLU A 17 -8.89 -9.61 -11.82
N ALA A 18 -8.80 -8.28 -11.75
CA ALA A 18 -8.59 -7.56 -10.49
C ALA A 18 -9.68 -7.87 -9.46
N ARG A 19 -10.95 -7.91 -9.90
CA ARG A 19 -12.08 -8.32 -9.08
C ARG A 19 -11.90 -9.74 -8.55
N ALA A 20 -11.54 -10.69 -9.41
CA ALA A 20 -11.34 -12.09 -9.01
C ALA A 20 -10.19 -12.24 -7.99
N LEU A 21 -9.14 -11.41 -8.10
CA LEU A 21 -8.04 -11.35 -7.13
C LEU A 21 -8.48 -10.76 -5.78
N LEU A 22 -9.38 -9.76 -5.78
CA LEU A 22 -9.87 -9.10 -4.55
C LEU A 22 -10.94 -9.91 -3.82
N GLU A 23 -11.82 -10.61 -4.54
CA GLU A 23 -12.92 -11.38 -3.95
C GLU A 23 -12.47 -12.72 -3.34
N ARG A 24 -11.27 -13.19 -3.69
CA ARG A 24 -10.67 -14.39 -3.09
C ARG A 24 -9.74 -13.96 -1.96
N PRO A 25 -10.11 -14.14 -0.68
CA PRO A 25 -9.29 -13.69 0.43
C PRO A 25 -7.94 -14.40 0.38
N SER A 26 -6.90 -13.63 0.04
CA SER A 26 -5.53 -14.09 -0.01
C SER A 26 -5.06 -14.52 1.38
N LEU A 27 -3.97 -15.28 1.46
CA LEU A 27 -3.36 -15.67 2.73
C LEU A 27 -3.06 -14.43 3.60
N ALA A 28 -2.58 -13.35 2.97
CA ALA A 28 -2.36 -12.07 3.63
C ALA A 28 -3.66 -11.47 4.18
N ALA A 29 -4.76 -11.46 3.40
CA ALA A 29 -6.05 -10.96 3.87
C ALA A 29 -6.56 -11.75 5.10
N ARG A 30 -6.41 -13.08 5.09
CA ARG A 30 -6.79 -13.95 6.23
C ARG A 30 -5.94 -13.66 7.47
N LEU A 31 -4.63 -13.51 7.31
CA LEU A 31 -3.71 -13.13 8.39
C LEU A 31 -4.05 -11.74 8.96
N SER A 32 -4.35 -10.78 8.10
CA SER A 32 -4.78 -9.44 8.52
C SER A 32 -6.08 -9.48 9.32
N SER A 33 -7.06 -10.31 8.94
CA SER A 33 -8.31 -10.49 9.70
C SER A 33 -8.05 -11.04 11.12
N PHE A 34 -7.06 -11.92 11.30
CA PHE A 34 -6.69 -12.43 12.60
C PHE A 34 -6.02 -11.36 13.49
N ILE A 35 -5.17 -10.52 12.89
CA ILE A 35 -4.49 -9.40 13.57
C ILE A 35 -5.44 -8.22 13.89
N GLY A 36 -6.60 -8.16 13.24
CA GLY A 36 -7.62 -7.12 13.48
C GLY A 36 -8.14 -7.10 14.92
N SER A 37 -8.50 -8.25 15.49
CA SER A 37 -9.14 -8.28 16.81
C SER A 37 -8.22 -7.85 17.98
N PRO A 38 -6.91 -8.20 18.02
CA PRO A 38 -5.98 -7.62 18.98
C PRO A 38 -5.75 -6.12 18.77
N LEU A 39 -5.70 -5.67 17.51
CA LEU A 39 -5.47 -4.26 17.17
C LEU A 39 -6.63 -3.37 17.63
N GLU A 40 -7.88 -3.78 17.36
CA GLU A 40 -9.08 -3.06 17.79
C GLU A 40 -9.13 -2.90 19.31
N LYS A 41 -8.80 -3.96 20.05
CA LYS A 41 -8.70 -3.92 21.52
C LYS A 41 -7.62 -2.95 22.00
N GLY A 42 -6.49 -2.89 21.29
CA GLY A 42 -5.43 -1.92 21.56
C GLY A 42 -5.90 -0.47 21.33
N MET A 43 -6.57 -0.23 20.19
CA MET A 43 -7.13 1.09 19.86
C MET A 43 -8.21 1.54 20.84
N ALA A 44 -9.06 0.62 21.32
CA ALA A 44 -10.09 0.93 22.31
C ALA A 44 -9.50 1.46 23.64
N ARG A 45 -8.28 1.04 23.98
CA ARG A 45 -7.54 1.48 25.18
C ARG A 45 -6.81 2.81 25.01
N LEU A 46 -6.74 3.36 23.80
CA LEU A 46 -6.13 4.68 23.59
C LEU A 46 -6.96 5.79 24.26
N PRO A 47 -6.31 6.82 24.80
CA PRO A 47 -7.00 8.01 25.31
C PRO A 47 -7.85 8.66 24.21
N ALA A 48 -8.98 9.26 24.58
CA ALA A 48 -9.93 9.85 23.62
C ALA A 48 -9.28 10.88 22.67
N SER A 49 -8.27 11.62 23.16
CA SER A 49 -7.50 12.60 22.38
C SER A 49 -6.62 12.00 21.29
N TRP A 50 -6.33 10.69 21.32
CA TRP A 50 -5.46 10.01 20.37
C TRP A 50 -6.23 9.29 19.26
N ARG A 51 -7.49 8.89 19.48
CA ARG A 51 -8.26 8.11 18.49
C ARG A 51 -8.39 8.80 17.13
N GLY A 52 -8.65 10.11 17.12
CA GLY A 52 -8.68 10.91 15.88
C GLY A 52 -7.29 11.23 15.30
N LYS A 53 -6.28 11.41 16.16
CA LYS A 53 -4.92 11.78 15.75
C LYS A 53 -4.19 10.64 15.06
N VAL A 54 -4.40 9.40 15.51
CA VAL A 54 -3.74 8.23 14.91
C VAL A 54 -4.16 8.05 13.44
N GLY A 55 -5.44 8.27 13.12
CA GLY A 55 -5.92 8.20 11.74
C GLY A 55 -5.29 9.28 10.84
N ALA A 56 -5.25 10.53 11.31
CA ALA A 56 -4.60 11.63 10.59
C ALA A 56 -3.10 11.38 10.39
N LEU A 57 -2.40 10.91 11.44
CA LEU A 57 -0.99 10.56 11.36
C LEU A 57 -0.72 9.43 10.38
N ALA A 58 -1.56 8.39 10.37
CA ALA A 58 -1.45 7.29 9.43
C ALA A 58 -1.66 7.75 7.99
N HIS A 59 -2.66 8.60 7.75
CA HIS A 59 -2.90 9.21 6.45
C HIS A 59 -1.71 10.03 5.96
N ASP A 60 -1.18 10.93 6.80
CA ASP A 60 -0.02 11.76 6.46
C ASP A 60 1.24 10.92 6.23
N ALA A 61 1.43 9.84 7.02
CA ALA A 61 2.53 8.91 6.84
C ALA A 61 2.44 8.17 5.50
N LEU A 62 1.24 7.75 5.09
CA LEU A 62 1.01 7.09 3.78
C LEU A 62 1.31 8.06 2.62
N LEU A 63 0.80 9.30 2.69
CA LEU A 63 1.12 10.33 1.70
C LEU A 63 2.62 10.60 1.62
N LYS A 64 3.28 10.70 2.77
CA LYS A 64 4.74 10.91 2.83
C LYS A 64 5.51 9.73 2.25
N ALA A 65 5.07 8.51 2.53
CA ALA A 65 5.69 7.30 2.00
C ALA A 65 5.54 7.23 0.48
N MET A 66 4.36 7.58 -0.05
CA MET A 66 4.10 7.68 -1.48
C MET A 66 5.00 8.73 -2.16
N ASP A 67 5.06 9.96 -1.62
CA ASP A 67 5.95 11.02 -2.11
C ASP A 67 7.43 10.60 -2.10
N THR A 68 7.83 9.88 -1.04
CA THR A 68 9.20 9.38 -0.89
C THR A 68 9.47 8.29 -1.93
N ALA A 69 8.55 7.36 -2.11
CA ALA A 69 8.64 6.29 -3.07
C ALA A 69 8.72 6.81 -4.52
N ALA A 70 7.89 7.78 -4.88
CA ALA A 70 7.89 8.41 -6.20
C ALA A 70 9.27 8.96 -6.58
N LYS A 71 9.96 9.62 -5.63
CA LYS A 71 11.32 10.15 -5.82
C LYS A 71 12.39 9.07 -6.07
N THR A 72 12.10 7.81 -5.75
CA THR A 72 13.03 6.69 -5.98
C THR A 72 12.84 6.00 -7.33
N LEU A 73 11.80 6.37 -8.08
CA LEU A 73 11.51 5.85 -9.41
C LEU A 73 11.93 6.87 -10.47
N GLN A 74 12.42 6.36 -11.60
CA GLN A 74 12.73 7.19 -12.76
C GLN A 74 11.44 7.49 -13.53
N SER A 75 11.29 8.69 -14.06
CA SER A 75 10.07 9.11 -14.76
C SER A 75 9.83 8.42 -16.11
N ALA A 76 10.84 7.76 -16.69
CA ALA A 76 10.68 7.10 -17.99
C ALA A 76 9.87 5.78 -17.89
N PRO A 77 8.99 5.47 -18.86
CA PRO A 77 8.26 4.20 -18.92
C PRO A 77 9.24 3.03 -19.00
N ARG A 78 9.10 2.06 -18.10
CA ARG A 78 9.90 0.83 -18.08
C ARG A 78 9.02 -0.29 -17.56
N GLU A 79 9.16 -1.50 -18.12
CA GLU A 79 8.49 -2.69 -17.59
C GLU A 79 8.77 -2.83 -16.09
N ALA A 80 7.70 -3.00 -15.31
CA ALA A 80 7.77 -3.20 -13.87
C ALA A 80 8.58 -4.47 -13.55
N SER A 81 9.49 -4.40 -12.58
CA SER A 81 10.37 -5.54 -12.24
C SER A 81 9.68 -6.52 -11.30
N PRO A 82 9.21 -7.71 -11.75
CA PRO A 82 8.32 -8.58 -10.98
C PRO A 82 8.95 -9.17 -9.71
N ARG A 83 10.29 -9.10 -9.58
CA ARG A 83 11.06 -9.80 -8.54
C ARG A 83 11.19 -8.98 -7.25
N LEU A 84 11.19 -7.66 -7.35
CA LEU A 84 11.33 -6.79 -6.18
C LEU A 84 10.03 -6.75 -5.35
N HIS A 85 8.88 -6.81 -6.00
CA HIS A 85 7.54 -6.78 -5.37
C HIS A 85 7.24 -8.00 -4.50
N LYS A 86 7.73 -9.19 -4.88
CA LYS A 86 7.54 -10.43 -4.10
C LYS A 86 8.54 -10.58 -2.95
N LEU A 87 9.78 -10.09 -3.11
CA LEU A 87 10.81 -10.14 -2.07
C LEU A 87 10.51 -9.20 -0.91
N LEU A 88 10.03 -7.99 -1.19
CA LEU A 88 9.78 -6.97 -0.16
C LEU A 88 8.64 -7.35 0.80
N GLY A 89 7.59 -8.02 0.30
CA GLY A 89 6.51 -8.54 1.15
C GLY A 89 6.93 -9.69 2.06
N SER A 90 8.02 -10.39 1.76
CA SER A 90 8.54 -11.50 2.58
C SER A 90 9.49 -11.05 3.69
N VAL A 91 10.15 -9.90 3.51
CA VAL A 91 11.16 -9.38 4.45
C VAL A 91 10.53 -8.55 5.58
N SER A 92 9.39 -7.89 5.34
CA SER A 92 8.82 -6.90 6.25
C SER A 92 7.99 -7.44 7.43
N GLY A 93 8.05 -8.74 7.71
CA GLY A 93 7.38 -9.34 8.88
C GLY A 93 8.33 -9.92 9.92
N ALA A 94 9.60 -10.14 9.57
CA ALA A 94 10.56 -10.82 10.45
C ALA A 94 11.35 -9.86 11.34
N GLY A 95 11.50 -8.59 10.96
CA GLY A 95 12.32 -7.61 11.68
C GLY A 95 11.63 -7.05 12.92
N GLY A 96 10.37 -6.64 12.81
CA GLY A 96 9.61 -6.05 13.91
C GLY A 96 9.24 -7.06 15.00
N GLY A 97 9.11 -8.34 14.65
CA GLY A 97 8.85 -9.41 15.61
C GLY A 97 10.02 -9.70 16.54
N ALA A 98 11.26 -9.56 16.06
CA ALA A 98 12.47 -9.87 16.84
C ALA A 98 12.94 -8.73 17.76
N PHE A 99 12.70 -7.47 17.37
CA PHE A 99 13.13 -6.28 18.13
C PHE A 99 11.97 -5.56 18.85
N GLY A 100 10.75 -6.09 18.77
CA GLY A 100 9.56 -5.53 19.42
C GLY A 100 9.24 -4.11 18.94
N LEU A 101 8.78 -3.26 19.86
CA LEU A 101 8.36 -1.87 19.54
C LEU A 101 9.47 -1.03 18.89
N VAL A 102 10.74 -1.29 19.22
CA VAL A 102 11.88 -0.55 18.64
C VAL A 102 12.13 -0.99 17.20
N GLY A 103 11.94 -2.28 16.87
CA GLY A 103 12.01 -2.75 15.48
C GLY A 103 10.93 -2.13 14.60
N LEU A 104 9.72 -2.00 15.14
CA LEU A 104 8.57 -1.45 14.42
C LEU A 104 8.75 0.02 14.01
N THR A 105 9.48 0.84 14.78
CA THR A 105 9.68 2.26 14.42
C THR A 105 10.48 2.45 13.13
N VAL A 106 11.29 1.46 12.74
CA VAL A 106 12.07 1.49 11.49
C VAL A 106 11.42 0.61 10.42
N GLU A 107 10.98 -0.60 10.78
CA GLU A 107 10.41 -1.54 9.83
C GLU A 107 9.09 -1.03 9.22
N VAL A 108 8.19 -0.45 10.03
CA VAL A 108 6.87 -0.02 9.54
C VAL A 108 7.01 1.12 8.51
N PRO A 109 7.75 2.21 8.77
CA PRO A 109 7.95 3.25 7.75
C PRO A 109 8.68 2.72 6.50
N LEU A 110 9.71 1.90 6.68
CA LEU A 110 10.49 1.35 5.57
C LEU A 110 9.64 0.46 4.66
N SER A 111 8.91 -0.49 5.25
CA SER A 111 8.00 -1.38 4.53
C SER A 111 6.90 -0.61 3.83
N THR A 112 6.35 0.43 4.46
CA THR A 112 5.33 1.29 3.84
C THR A 112 5.87 1.99 2.60
N VAL A 113 7.07 2.58 2.65
CA VAL A 113 7.72 3.21 1.47
C VAL A 113 7.95 2.19 0.36
N LEU A 114 8.39 0.98 0.71
CA LEU A 114 8.66 -0.09 -0.25
C LEU A 114 7.40 -0.63 -0.91
N ILE A 115 6.31 -0.77 -0.16
CA ILE A 115 4.98 -1.11 -0.69
C ILE A 115 4.48 0.00 -1.62
N MET A 116 4.57 1.27 -1.22
CA MET A 116 4.17 2.39 -2.07
C MET A 116 5.01 2.45 -3.36
N ARG A 117 6.32 2.19 -3.27
CA ARG A 117 7.22 2.10 -4.43
C ARG A 117 6.80 0.98 -5.38
N SER A 118 6.36 -0.15 -4.83
CA SER A 118 5.80 -1.25 -5.61
C SER A 118 4.54 -0.84 -6.38
N ILE A 119 3.60 -0.18 -5.71
CA ILE A 119 2.35 0.29 -6.30
C ILE A 119 2.63 1.31 -7.41
N LEU A 120 3.51 2.29 -7.16
CA LEU A 120 3.87 3.30 -8.14
C LEU A 120 4.63 2.72 -9.35
N ASP A 121 5.49 1.72 -9.16
CA ASP A 121 6.20 1.09 -10.27
C ASP A 121 5.24 0.35 -11.22
N ILE A 122 4.20 -0.30 -10.68
CA ILE A 122 3.10 -0.89 -11.47
C ILE A 122 2.33 0.20 -12.20
N ALA A 123 1.92 1.26 -11.50
CA ALA A 123 1.19 2.38 -12.11
C ALA A 123 1.98 3.02 -13.27
N ARG A 124 3.27 3.25 -13.08
CA ARG A 124 4.18 3.73 -14.13
C ARG A 124 4.25 2.77 -15.33
N GLY A 125 4.26 1.46 -15.07
CA GLY A 125 4.24 0.43 -16.11
C GLY A 125 2.96 0.47 -16.97
N GLU A 126 1.84 0.85 -16.38
CA GLU A 126 0.55 1.06 -17.06
C GLU A 126 0.42 2.47 -17.68
N GLY A 127 1.46 3.31 -17.59
CA GLY A 127 1.49 4.64 -18.20
C GLY A 127 0.97 5.78 -17.32
N GLU A 128 0.70 5.54 -16.03
CA GLU A 128 0.30 6.58 -15.09
C GLU A 128 1.45 7.56 -14.75
N ASP A 129 1.10 8.84 -14.58
CA ASP A 129 2.05 9.85 -14.11
C ASP A 129 2.23 9.74 -12.59
N ILE A 130 3.27 9.02 -12.18
CA ILE A 130 3.64 8.85 -10.77
C ILE A 130 4.18 10.12 -10.09
N SER A 131 4.34 11.21 -10.83
CA SER A 131 4.74 12.53 -10.31
C SER A 131 3.53 13.42 -10.04
N TYR A 132 2.34 13.04 -10.54
CA TYR A 132 1.09 13.77 -10.40
C TYR A 132 0.14 13.03 -9.46
N ALA A 133 -0.12 13.59 -8.28
CA ALA A 133 -1.16 13.12 -7.38
C ALA A 133 -2.42 13.98 -7.61
N PRO A 134 -3.46 13.49 -8.34
CA PRO A 134 -4.66 14.27 -8.65
C PRO A 134 -5.54 14.56 -7.42
N THR A 135 -5.33 13.85 -6.30
CA THR A 135 -6.07 14.04 -5.05
C THR A 135 -5.12 14.46 -3.94
N ARG A 136 -5.00 15.77 -3.72
CA ARG A 136 -4.58 16.39 -2.47
C ARG A 136 -5.75 17.09 -1.83
#